data_AF-A0A3R7F2Q2-F1
#
_entry.id   AF-A0A3R7F2Q2-F1
#
_cell.length_a   1.000
_cell.length_b   1.000
_cell.length_c   1.000
_cell.angle_alpha   90.00
_cell.angle_beta   90.00
_cell.angle_gamma   90.00
#
_symmetry.space_group_name_H-M   'P 1'
#
loop_
_entity.id
_entity.type
_entity.pdbx_description
1 polymer ?
#
loop_
_entity_poly.entity_id
_entity_poly.type
_entity_poly.pdbx_seq_one_letter_code
_entity_poly.pdbx_strand_id
1 'polypeptide(L)'
;MVAGPCVCLRVSDRLCLRSVVGVGWRQRIRNEVVRKRVFVCLTGTSIAKHIQHHQLRWFGRVLHMPKHHLQRLVFLSASRMSQTTHEFTGGCERDDEEFGYAKQVGNDYVAAGRDTVQSIRQNPGRSTAWCLGLAGLGTTAYLCPSQDDYFRALIHSCVDVWEVPTLLRNPHSAEHVHHRIDLWSRELLRVSNLGLVAVVWRDDRTESSQLYSESCKYSFPANGGGPFTSLVRLLLFDRPDEHGFQRLSNIVEDRLLDCGFMGRWWMLDNSMRDYDINPDEWTSQSIVSPS
;
A
#
# COMPACT_ATOMS: atom_id res chain seq x y z
N MET A 1 6.31 -45.78 49.78
CA MET A 1 7.72 -45.38 49.61
C MET A 1 7.72 -44.12 48.76
N VAL A 2 7.84 -42.94 49.40
CA VAL A 2 9.07 -42.12 49.45
C VAL A 2 9.32 -41.54 48.06
N ALA A 3 8.94 -40.30 47.69
CA ALA A 3 8.98 -39.01 48.39
C ALA A 3 10.34 -38.72 49.06
N GLY A 4 11.26 -38.15 48.28
CA GLY A 4 12.54 -37.54 48.72
C GLY A 4 13.73 -38.51 48.77
N PRO A 5 14.99 -38.01 48.75
CA PRO A 5 15.39 -36.72 49.32
C PRO A 5 16.33 -35.85 48.42
N CYS A 6 16.17 -34.52 48.50
CA CYS A 6 17.19 -33.57 49.01
C CYS A 6 18.15 -33.00 47.93
N VAL A 7 18.56 -31.73 47.89
CA VAL A 7 18.53 -30.63 48.86
C VAL A 7 18.63 -29.28 48.13
N CYS A 8 18.11 -28.25 48.79
CA CYS A 8 18.12 -26.83 48.45
C CYS A 8 19.52 -26.18 48.46
N LEU A 9 19.67 -25.08 47.71
CA LEU A 9 20.28 -23.80 48.15
C LEU A 9 19.68 -22.67 47.27
N ARG A 10 18.75 -21.84 47.79
CA ARG A 10 18.91 -20.41 48.17
C ARG A 10 19.56 -19.56 47.06
N VAL A 11 18.96 -18.46 46.59
CA VAL A 11 18.64 -17.23 47.35
C VAL A 11 17.50 -16.46 46.67
N SER A 12 16.59 -15.95 47.51
CA SER A 12 15.46 -15.06 47.20
C SER A 12 15.90 -13.68 46.72
N ASP A 13 15.11 -13.03 45.85
CA ASP A 13 14.94 -11.57 45.93
C ASP A 13 13.65 -11.02 45.27
N ARG A 14 13.16 -9.94 45.87
CA ARG A 14 11.77 -9.46 45.98
C ARG A 14 11.10 -8.88 44.72
N LEU A 15 11.48 -9.33 43.52
CA LEU A 15 11.02 -8.75 42.25
C LEU A 15 9.83 -9.51 41.62
N CYS A 16 9.67 -10.82 41.87
CA CYS A 16 8.60 -11.62 41.28
C CYS A 16 7.21 -11.43 41.93
N LEU A 17 7.13 -10.88 43.15
CA LEU A 17 5.85 -10.62 43.83
C LEU A 17 5.17 -9.31 43.39
N ARG A 18 5.91 -8.41 42.73
CA ARG A 18 5.38 -7.11 42.25
C ARG A 18 4.58 -7.25 40.96
N SER A 19 4.92 -8.22 40.09
CA SER A 19 4.19 -8.47 38.85
C SER A 19 2.88 -9.22 39.08
N VAL A 20 2.84 -10.18 40.01
CA VAL A 20 1.67 -11.03 40.25
C VAL A 20 0.51 -10.26 40.92
N VAL A 21 0.81 -9.27 41.78
CA VAL A 21 -0.23 -8.46 42.45
C VAL A 21 -0.79 -7.35 41.54
N GLY A 22 0.02 -6.80 40.62
CA GLY A 22 -0.43 -5.78 39.66
C GLY A 22 -1.26 -6.33 38.51
N VAL A 23 -0.94 -7.54 38.02
CA VAL A 23 -1.62 -8.16 36.87
C VAL A 23 -3.00 -8.72 37.26
N GLY A 24 -3.16 -9.27 38.47
CA GLY A 24 -4.43 -9.85 38.92
C GLY A 24 -5.57 -8.86 39.19
N TRP A 25 -5.27 -7.58 39.44
CA TRP A 25 -6.28 -6.56 39.77
C TRP A 25 -6.89 -5.87 38.55
N ARG A 26 -6.16 -5.76 37.42
CA ARG A 26 -6.70 -5.18 36.17
C ARG A 26 -7.79 -6.04 35.54
N GLN A 27 -7.74 -7.36 35.73
CA GLN A 27 -8.67 -8.29 35.09
C GLN A 27 -10.03 -8.42 35.80
N ARG A 28 -10.15 -8.02 37.08
CA ARG A 28 -11.34 -8.35 37.91
C ARG A 28 -12.43 -7.27 37.97
N ILE A 29 -12.17 -6.05 37.47
CA ILE A 29 -13.14 -4.94 37.53
C ILE A 29 -13.52 -4.50 36.10
N ARG A 30 -14.69 -4.96 35.65
CA ARG A 30 -15.24 -4.73 34.29
C ARG A 30 -15.83 -3.34 34.06
N ASN A 31 -16.03 -2.52 35.09
CA ASN A 31 -16.67 -1.19 34.95
C ASN A 31 -15.63 -0.08 34.72
N GLU A 32 -15.70 0.59 33.56
CA GLU A 32 -14.74 1.61 33.13
C GLU A 32 -14.75 2.86 34.01
N VAL A 33 -15.93 3.24 34.54
CA VAL A 33 -16.09 4.42 35.42
C VAL A 33 -15.39 4.19 36.77
N VAL A 34 -15.43 2.97 37.29
CA VAL A 34 -14.74 2.59 38.53
C VAL A 34 -13.22 2.54 38.31
N ARG A 35 -12.78 2.02 37.15
CA ARG A 35 -11.36 1.97 36.77
C ARG A 35 -10.74 3.38 36.68
N LYS A 36 -11.48 4.32 36.08
CA LYS A 36 -11.07 5.73 35.98
C LYS A 36 -11.07 6.41 37.34
N ARG A 37 -12.05 6.19 38.22
CA ARG A 37 -12.08 6.81 39.56
C ARG A 37 -10.98 6.32 40.50
N VAL A 38 -10.57 5.05 40.42
CA VAL A 38 -9.52 4.49 41.28
C VAL A 38 -8.12 4.97 40.87
N PHE A 39 -7.87 5.16 39.57
CA PHE A 39 -6.54 5.57 39.08
C PHE A 39 -6.36 7.08 38.87
N VAL A 40 -7.44 7.87 38.75
CA VAL A 40 -7.35 9.32 38.51
C VAL A 40 -7.35 10.15 39.80
N CYS A 41 -7.59 9.55 40.97
CA CYS A 41 -7.64 10.29 42.23
C CYS A 41 -6.32 10.26 43.02
N LEU A 42 -5.22 10.65 42.38
CA LEU A 42 -3.97 11.02 43.06
C LEU A 42 -3.51 12.45 42.72
N THR A 43 -4.43 13.31 42.29
CA THR A 43 -4.20 14.75 42.18
C THR A 43 -5.27 15.52 42.98
N GLY A 44 -4.90 15.86 44.21
CA GLY A 44 -5.05 17.23 44.70
C GLY A 44 -6.43 17.79 45.07
N THR A 45 -7.32 17.07 45.75
CA THR A 45 -8.45 17.72 46.48
C THR A 45 -8.72 17.10 47.86
N SER A 46 -9.34 17.85 48.78
CA SER A 46 -9.49 17.50 50.22
C SER A 46 -10.24 16.19 50.50
N ILE A 47 -10.97 15.67 49.50
CA ILE A 47 -11.66 14.38 49.54
C ILE A 47 -10.67 13.19 49.58
N ALA A 48 -9.50 13.33 48.97
CA ALA A 48 -8.46 12.30 48.95
C ALA A 48 -7.87 12.02 50.36
N LYS A 49 -7.76 13.05 51.21
CA LYS A 49 -7.34 12.90 52.61
C LYS A 49 -8.34 12.09 53.42
N HIS A 50 -9.64 12.25 53.17
CA HIS A 50 -10.68 11.55 53.92
C HIS A 50 -10.77 10.07 53.53
N ILE A 51 -10.58 9.76 52.25
CA ILE A 51 -10.53 8.39 51.72
C ILE A 51 -9.25 7.66 52.20
N GLN A 52 -8.09 8.33 52.21
CA GLN A 52 -6.86 7.76 52.77
C GLN A 52 -7.01 7.39 54.25
N HIS A 53 -7.66 8.23 55.05
CA HIS A 53 -7.88 7.96 56.48
C HIS A 53 -8.81 6.75 56.69
N HIS A 54 -9.82 6.57 55.84
CA HIS A 54 -10.74 5.44 55.92
C HIS A 54 -10.10 4.12 55.47
N GLN A 55 -9.22 4.16 54.47
CA GLN A 55 -8.47 2.98 54.00
C GLN A 55 -7.37 2.56 54.98
N LEU A 56 -6.68 3.51 55.64
CA LEU A 56 -5.68 3.21 56.67
C LEU A 56 -6.33 2.61 57.94
N ARG A 57 -7.54 3.06 58.30
CA ARG A 57 -8.33 2.44 59.39
C ARG A 57 -8.76 1.00 59.07
N TRP A 58 -9.10 0.72 57.81
CA TRP A 58 -9.46 -0.63 57.38
C TRP A 58 -8.25 -1.57 57.42
N PHE A 59 -7.08 -1.12 56.94
CA PHE A 59 -5.82 -1.86 57.00
C PHE A 59 -5.37 -2.19 58.43
N GLY A 60 -5.53 -1.27 59.39
CA GLY A 60 -5.17 -1.50 60.79
C GLY A 60 -6.03 -2.57 61.49
N ARG A 61 -7.33 -2.70 61.12
CA ARG A 61 -8.22 -3.71 61.70
C ARG A 61 -8.00 -5.11 61.12
N VAL A 62 -7.66 -5.21 59.84
CA VAL A 62 -7.46 -6.49 59.14
C VAL A 62 -6.11 -7.14 59.50
N LEU A 63 -5.09 -6.34 59.86
CA LEU A 63 -3.71 -6.84 60.06
C LEU A 63 -3.19 -6.83 61.51
N HIS A 64 -3.98 -6.38 62.50
CA HIS A 64 -3.62 -6.42 63.94
C HIS A 64 -2.18 -5.96 64.29
N MET A 65 -1.70 -4.85 63.69
CA MET A 65 -0.34 -4.33 63.95
C MET A 65 -0.32 -3.07 64.83
N PRO A 66 0.72 -2.90 65.69
CA PRO A 66 0.83 -1.77 66.62
C PRO A 66 1.31 -0.46 65.94
N LYS A 67 0.75 0.67 66.40
CA LYS A 67 0.75 2.00 65.74
C LYS A 67 2.11 2.65 65.44
N HIS A 68 3.22 2.23 66.06
CA HIS A 68 4.51 2.95 65.96
C HIS A 68 5.35 2.56 64.72
N HIS A 69 5.10 1.41 64.10
CA HIS A 69 5.81 1.00 62.87
C HIS A 69 5.29 1.69 61.59
N LEU A 70 4.09 2.28 61.64
CA LEU A 70 3.46 2.96 60.50
C LEU A 70 4.13 4.29 60.16
N GLN A 71 4.67 5.02 61.14
CA GLN A 71 5.29 6.34 60.90
C GLN A 71 6.63 6.23 60.15
N ARG A 72 7.36 5.12 60.33
CA ARG A 72 8.66 4.88 59.66
C ARG A 72 8.52 4.52 58.18
N LEU A 73 7.42 3.86 57.79
CA LEU A 73 7.14 3.51 56.39
C LEU A 73 6.65 4.72 55.57
N VAL A 74 5.92 5.65 56.21
CA VAL A 74 5.52 6.91 55.57
C VAL A 74 6.75 7.77 55.23
N PHE A 75 7.74 7.83 56.13
CA PHE A 75 8.98 8.55 55.87
C PHE A 75 9.80 7.98 54.70
N LEU A 76 9.89 6.64 54.59
CA LEU A 76 10.59 5.98 53.48
C LEU A 76 9.86 6.11 52.14
N SER A 77 8.53 6.27 52.13
CA SER A 77 7.77 6.60 50.92
C SER A 77 7.91 8.07 50.49
N ALA A 78 8.10 8.99 51.44
CA ALA A 78 8.28 10.41 51.17
C ALA A 78 9.66 10.72 50.57
N SER A 79 10.73 10.05 51.03
CA SER A 79 12.07 10.18 50.46
C SER A 79 12.17 9.64 49.03
N ARG A 80 11.37 8.62 48.69
CA ARG A 80 11.34 8.00 47.36
C ARG A 80 10.40 8.71 46.37
N MET A 81 9.49 9.56 46.86
CA MET A 81 8.72 10.51 46.03
C MET A 81 9.57 11.66 45.48
N SER A 82 10.66 12.04 46.15
CA SER A 82 11.55 13.12 45.67
C SER A 82 12.49 12.70 44.54
N GLN A 83 12.74 11.40 44.35
CA GLN A 83 13.53 10.89 43.22
C GLN A 83 12.68 10.57 41.99
N THR A 84 11.41 10.20 42.17
CA THR A 84 10.50 9.91 41.05
C THR A 84 9.99 11.17 40.36
N THR A 85 10.09 12.35 40.98
CA THR A 85 9.80 13.63 40.32
C THR A 85 10.82 14.02 39.26
N HIS A 86 12.07 13.53 39.30
CA HIS A 86 13.07 13.80 38.26
C HIS A 86 12.98 12.87 37.04
N GLU A 87 12.38 11.68 37.17
CA GLU A 87 12.08 10.80 36.02
C GLU A 87 10.71 11.09 35.39
N PHE A 88 9.75 11.63 36.15
CA PHE A 88 8.44 12.05 35.61
C PHE A 88 8.49 13.40 34.87
N THR A 89 9.47 14.27 35.13
CA THR A 89 9.70 15.48 34.31
C THR A 89 10.13 15.12 32.89
N GLY A 90 10.93 14.06 32.70
CA GLY A 90 11.33 13.59 31.37
C GLY A 90 10.22 12.87 30.57
N GLY A 91 9.07 12.60 31.19
CA GLY A 91 7.85 12.15 30.50
C GLY A 91 7.00 13.33 30.01
N CYS A 92 6.88 14.38 30.83
CA CYS A 92 6.18 15.62 30.44
C CYS A 92 6.95 16.38 29.34
N GLU A 93 8.28 16.47 29.43
CA GLU A 93 9.11 17.09 28.39
C GLU A 93 8.98 16.42 27.01
N ARG A 94 8.72 15.10 26.97
CA ARG A 94 8.57 14.35 25.71
C ARG A 94 7.21 14.59 25.05
N ASP A 95 6.15 14.65 25.86
CA ASP A 95 4.80 14.98 25.39
C ASP A 95 4.72 16.47 24.96
N ASP A 96 5.47 17.36 25.62
CA ASP A 96 5.59 18.78 25.27
C ASP A 96 6.41 19.01 23.98
N GLU A 97 7.44 18.20 23.72
CA GLU A 97 8.20 18.19 22.45
C GLU A 97 7.36 17.69 21.26
N GLU A 98 6.58 16.62 21.43
CA GLU A 98 5.67 16.13 20.38
C GLU A 98 4.58 17.16 20.04
N PHE A 99 4.02 17.83 21.06
CA PHE A 99 3.03 18.88 20.85
C PHE A 99 3.64 20.12 20.17
N GLY A 100 4.88 20.47 20.52
CA GLY A 100 5.65 21.53 19.88
C GLY A 100 5.91 21.24 18.39
N TYR A 101 6.34 20.02 18.06
CA TYR A 101 6.58 19.59 16.68
C TYR A 101 5.29 19.61 15.85
N ALA A 102 4.19 19.06 16.37
CA ALA A 102 2.91 19.06 15.67
C ALA A 102 2.41 20.49 15.38
N LYS A 103 2.60 21.42 16.32
CA LYS A 103 2.25 22.83 16.15
C LYS A 103 3.14 23.52 15.11
N GLN A 104 4.43 23.23 15.11
CA GLN A 104 5.38 23.77 14.13
C GLN A 104 5.05 23.27 12.73
N VAL A 105 4.85 21.96 12.56
CA VAL A 105 4.43 21.36 11.30
C VAL A 105 3.12 21.97 10.80
N GLY A 106 2.14 22.17 11.69
CA GLY A 106 0.89 22.85 11.36
C GLY A 106 1.11 24.28 10.85
N ASN A 107 1.98 25.04 11.51
CA ASN A 107 2.34 26.39 11.06
C ASN A 107 3.05 26.39 9.71
N ASP A 108 3.93 25.41 9.46
CA ASP A 108 4.65 25.25 8.19
C ASP A 108 3.69 24.94 7.03
N TYR A 109 2.69 24.07 7.24
CA TYR A 109 1.65 23.82 6.24
C TYR A 109 0.77 25.05 5.97
N VAL A 110 0.43 25.83 7.01
CA VAL A 110 -0.33 27.08 6.85
C VAL A 110 0.47 28.14 6.09
N ALA A 111 1.78 28.25 6.37
CA ALA A 111 2.68 29.12 5.64
C ALA A 111 2.80 28.70 4.18
N ALA A 112 3.03 27.41 3.90
CA ALA A 112 3.10 26.87 2.54
C ALA A 112 1.81 27.11 1.75
N GLY A 113 0.64 26.99 2.39
CA GLY A 113 -0.64 27.33 1.79
C GLY A 113 -0.76 28.82 1.43
N ARG A 114 -0.34 29.71 2.33
CA ARG A 114 -0.31 31.16 2.08
C ARG A 114 0.61 31.51 0.90
N ASP A 115 1.78 30.89 0.84
CA ASP A 115 2.76 31.10 -0.23
C ASP A 115 2.25 30.57 -1.58
N THR A 116 1.50 29.47 -1.58
CA THR A 116 0.83 28.94 -2.77
C THR A 116 -0.20 29.93 -3.31
N VAL A 117 -1.04 30.50 -2.44
CA VAL A 117 -2.03 31.53 -2.83
C VAL A 117 -1.35 32.79 -3.36
N GLN A 118 -0.25 33.20 -2.73
CA GLN A 118 0.53 34.34 -3.19
C GLN A 118 1.17 34.07 -4.56
N SER A 119 1.66 32.86 -4.80
CA SER A 119 2.22 32.43 -6.09
C SER A 119 1.18 32.47 -7.22
N ILE A 120 -0.07 32.04 -6.93
CA ILE A 120 -1.19 32.13 -7.89
C ILE A 120 -1.52 33.58 -8.24
N ARG A 121 -1.48 34.49 -7.25
CA ARG A 121 -1.75 35.92 -7.47
C ARG A 121 -0.64 36.62 -8.26
N GLN A 122 0.62 36.23 -8.03
CA GLN A 122 1.76 36.84 -8.71
C GLN A 122 1.80 36.49 -10.21
N ASN A 123 1.46 35.25 -10.59
CA ASN A 123 1.52 34.80 -11.98
C ASN A 123 0.35 33.85 -12.32
N PRO A 124 -0.87 34.37 -12.59
CA PRO A 124 -2.05 33.54 -12.81
C PRO A 124 -1.90 32.62 -14.03
N GLY A 125 -1.21 33.05 -15.09
CA GLY A 125 -1.03 32.23 -16.30
C GLY A 125 -0.18 30.97 -16.09
N ARG A 126 0.91 31.06 -15.31
CA ARG A 126 1.75 29.89 -15.02
C ARG A 126 1.08 28.94 -14.03
N SER A 127 0.43 29.49 -13.00
CA SER A 127 -0.28 28.68 -12.02
C SER A 127 -1.48 27.94 -12.61
N THR A 128 -2.25 28.59 -13.48
CA THR A 128 -3.34 27.93 -14.22
C THR A 128 -2.82 26.81 -15.13
N ALA A 129 -1.69 27.02 -15.82
CA ALA A 129 -1.05 25.97 -16.61
C ALA A 129 -0.63 24.75 -15.76
N TRP A 130 -0.01 24.96 -14.59
CA TRP A 130 0.34 23.87 -13.67
C TRP A 130 -0.89 23.16 -13.10
N CYS A 131 -1.92 23.90 -12.68
CA CYS A 131 -3.17 23.31 -12.20
C CYS A 131 -3.87 22.49 -13.28
N LEU A 132 -3.93 22.99 -14.52
CA LEU A 132 -4.48 22.27 -15.65
C LEU A 132 -3.66 21.02 -15.96
N GLY A 133 -2.33 21.10 -15.92
CA GLY A 133 -1.45 19.95 -16.12
C GLY A 133 -1.65 18.86 -15.07
N LEU A 134 -1.71 19.24 -13.78
CA LEU A 134 -1.98 18.30 -12.69
C LEU A 134 -3.39 17.71 -12.77
N ALA A 135 -4.39 18.52 -13.09
CA ALA A 135 -5.75 18.04 -13.30
C ALA A 135 -5.82 17.08 -14.50
N GLY A 136 -5.16 17.42 -15.61
CA GLY A 136 -5.04 16.58 -16.80
C GLY A 136 -4.42 15.23 -16.45
N LEU A 137 -3.27 15.22 -15.77
CA LEU A 137 -2.63 13.99 -15.29
C LEU A 137 -3.54 13.18 -14.35
N GLY A 138 -4.26 13.84 -13.46
CA GLY A 138 -5.23 13.19 -12.58
C GLY A 138 -6.38 12.54 -13.36
N THR A 139 -6.92 13.24 -14.37
CA THR A 139 -8.00 12.71 -15.22
C THR A 139 -7.54 11.54 -16.08
N THR A 140 -6.32 11.59 -16.64
CA THR A 140 -5.81 10.48 -17.45
C THR A 140 -5.43 9.28 -16.60
N ALA A 141 -4.94 9.48 -15.37
CA ALA A 141 -4.74 8.40 -14.40
C ALA A 141 -6.07 7.73 -14.02
N TYR A 142 -7.13 8.53 -13.82
CA TYR A 142 -8.46 8.01 -13.51
C TYR A 142 -9.09 7.24 -14.68
N LEU A 143 -8.84 7.70 -15.90
CA LEU A 143 -9.30 7.05 -17.13
C LEU A 143 -8.35 5.93 -17.62
N CYS A 144 -7.35 5.54 -16.83
CA CYS A 144 -6.42 4.49 -17.22
C CYS A 144 -7.17 3.15 -17.34
N PRO A 145 -7.19 2.51 -18.53
CA PRO A 145 -7.98 1.31 -18.73
C PRO A 145 -7.40 0.12 -17.95
N SER A 146 -8.28 -0.70 -17.39
CA SER A 146 -7.90 -1.89 -16.64
C SER A 146 -7.67 -3.10 -17.55
N GLN A 147 -7.08 -4.16 -16.99
CA GLN A 147 -6.89 -5.43 -17.69
C GLN A 147 -8.22 -6.03 -18.17
N ASP A 148 -9.28 -5.94 -17.34
CA ASP A 148 -10.60 -6.46 -17.71
C ASP A 148 -11.22 -5.67 -18.88
N ASP A 149 -10.97 -4.36 -18.93
CA ASP A 149 -11.44 -3.51 -20.02
C ASP A 149 -10.80 -3.91 -21.35
N TYR A 150 -9.53 -4.29 -21.34
CA TYR A 150 -8.86 -4.83 -22.52
C TYR A 150 -9.53 -6.11 -23.01
N PHE A 151 -9.77 -7.07 -22.11
CA PHE A 151 -10.38 -8.33 -22.51
C PHE A 151 -11.81 -8.16 -23.01
N ARG A 152 -12.59 -7.26 -22.39
CA ARG A 152 -13.92 -6.91 -22.91
C ARG A 152 -13.84 -6.30 -24.31
N ALA A 153 -12.92 -5.36 -24.54
CA ALA A 153 -12.73 -4.73 -25.84
C ALA A 153 -12.27 -5.75 -26.90
N LEU A 154 -11.35 -6.66 -26.54
CA LEU A 154 -10.88 -7.72 -27.41
C LEU A 154 -12.03 -8.67 -27.79
N ILE A 155 -12.79 -9.16 -26.81
CA ILE A 155 -13.94 -10.06 -27.06
C ILE A 155 -14.99 -9.37 -27.94
N HIS A 156 -15.31 -8.11 -27.69
CA HIS A 156 -16.24 -7.35 -28.52
C HIS A 156 -15.74 -7.27 -29.97
N SER A 157 -14.46 -6.91 -30.15
CA SER A 157 -13.82 -6.84 -31.47
C SER A 157 -13.84 -8.20 -32.19
N CYS A 158 -13.67 -9.30 -31.45
CA CYS A 158 -13.78 -10.65 -32.01
C CYS A 158 -15.18 -10.91 -32.55
N VAL A 159 -16.21 -10.54 -31.79
CA VAL A 159 -17.62 -10.72 -32.18
C VAL A 159 -17.92 -9.89 -33.41
N ASP A 160 -17.53 -8.61 -33.43
CA ASP A 160 -17.72 -7.72 -34.59
C ASP A 160 -17.08 -8.32 -35.86
N VAL A 161 -15.84 -8.80 -35.76
CA VAL A 161 -15.11 -9.51 -36.83
C VAL A 161 -15.78 -10.83 -37.23
N TRP A 162 -16.50 -11.49 -36.32
CA TRP A 162 -17.19 -12.76 -36.59
C TRP A 162 -18.56 -12.57 -37.27
N GLU A 163 -19.23 -11.46 -37.01
CA GLU A 163 -20.52 -11.12 -37.63
C GLU A 163 -20.37 -10.81 -39.13
N VAL A 164 -19.20 -10.32 -39.55
CA VAL A 164 -18.92 -9.99 -40.96
C VAL A 164 -18.48 -11.25 -41.73
N PRO A 165 -19.10 -11.54 -42.90
CA PRO A 165 -18.66 -12.62 -43.76
C PRO A 165 -17.21 -12.50 -44.19
N THR A 166 -16.50 -13.62 -44.32
CA THR A 166 -15.07 -13.66 -44.65
C THR A 166 -14.70 -13.01 -45.99
N LEU A 167 -15.66 -12.84 -46.90
CA LEU A 167 -15.49 -12.17 -48.19
C LEU A 167 -15.44 -10.64 -48.07
N LEU A 168 -16.13 -10.07 -47.10
CA LEU A 168 -16.28 -8.61 -46.90
C LEU A 168 -15.35 -8.08 -45.82
N ARG A 169 -14.85 -8.95 -44.96
CA ARG A 169 -14.02 -8.59 -43.81
C ARG A 169 -12.59 -8.25 -44.22
N ASN A 170 -12.02 -7.26 -43.57
CA ASN A 170 -10.61 -6.92 -43.71
C ASN A 170 -9.71 -8.06 -43.17
N PRO A 171 -8.83 -8.66 -44.00
CA PRO A 171 -7.95 -9.74 -43.54
C PRO A 171 -6.97 -9.29 -42.46
N HIS A 172 -6.51 -8.04 -42.52
CA HIS A 172 -5.56 -7.50 -41.55
C HIS A 172 -6.20 -7.32 -40.17
N SER A 173 -7.41 -6.76 -40.09
CA SER A 173 -8.14 -6.61 -38.81
C SER A 173 -8.46 -7.97 -38.20
N ALA A 174 -8.86 -8.93 -39.03
CA ALA A 174 -9.16 -10.28 -38.59
C ALA A 174 -7.92 -11.00 -38.05
N GLU A 175 -6.80 -10.97 -38.78
CA GLU A 175 -5.54 -11.56 -38.34
C GLU A 175 -5.04 -10.88 -37.05
N HIS A 176 -5.16 -9.54 -36.98
CA HIS A 176 -4.81 -8.78 -35.80
C HIS A 176 -5.54 -9.33 -34.58
N VAL A 177 -6.88 -9.35 -34.59
CA VAL A 177 -7.70 -9.83 -33.47
C VAL A 177 -7.45 -11.31 -33.18
N HIS A 178 -7.43 -12.18 -34.19
CA HIS A 178 -7.19 -13.61 -34.02
C HIS A 178 -5.83 -13.91 -33.38
N HIS A 179 -4.78 -13.18 -33.75
CA HIS A 179 -3.46 -13.32 -33.14
C HIS A 179 -3.50 -12.98 -31.65
N ARG A 180 -4.26 -11.96 -31.22
CA ARG A 180 -4.37 -11.59 -29.80
C ARG A 180 -5.18 -12.62 -29.01
N ILE A 181 -6.22 -13.20 -29.61
CA ILE A 181 -6.95 -14.33 -28.99
C ILE A 181 -6.02 -15.53 -28.81
N ASP A 182 -5.19 -15.87 -29.79
CA ASP A 182 -4.24 -16.98 -29.68
C ASP A 182 -3.21 -16.73 -28.56
N LEU A 183 -2.65 -15.52 -28.48
CA LEU A 183 -1.76 -15.13 -27.39
C LEU A 183 -2.46 -15.19 -26.02
N TRP A 184 -3.73 -14.79 -25.95
CA TRP A 184 -4.54 -14.88 -24.74
C TRP A 184 -4.81 -16.33 -24.34
N SER A 185 -5.19 -17.17 -25.30
CA SER A 185 -5.44 -18.61 -25.09
C SER A 185 -4.20 -19.35 -24.60
N ARG A 186 -3.00 -18.88 -24.96
CA ARG A 186 -1.72 -19.43 -24.50
C ARG A 186 -1.21 -18.80 -23.20
N GLU A 187 -1.97 -17.89 -22.59
CA GLU A 187 -1.56 -17.15 -21.38
C GLU A 187 -0.26 -16.33 -21.55
N LEU A 188 0.05 -15.93 -22.78
CA LEU A 188 1.24 -15.14 -23.12
C LEU A 188 0.96 -13.63 -23.08
N LEU A 189 -0.30 -13.22 -23.11
CA LEU A 189 -0.70 -11.82 -23.13
C LEU A 189 -0.71 -11.23 -21.71
N ARG A 190 0.03 -10.14 -21.50
CA ARG A 190 0.15 -9.45 -20.22
C ARG A 190 -0.27 -8.00 -20.34
N VAL A 191 -0.95 -7.50 -19.31
CA VAL A 191 -1.33 -6.09 -19.19
C VAL A 191 -0.62 -5.49 -17.98
N SER A 192 0.13 -4.41 -18.20
CA SER A 192 0.84 -3.70 -17.15
C SER A 192 0.33 -2.26 -17.07
N ASN A 193 -0.18 -1.87 -15.89
CA ASN A 193 -0.64 -0.51 -15.64
C ASN A 193 0.52 0.36 -15.12
N LEU A 194 0.83 1.45 -15.82
CA LEU A 194 1.86 2.44 -15.49
C LEU A 194 1.28 3.68 -14.78
N GLY A 195 0.04 3.60 -14.31
CA GLY A 195 -0.71 4.70 -13.68
C GLY A 195 -1.43 5.58 -14.70
N LEU A 196 -0.70 6.13 -15.68
CA LEU A 196 -1.27 7.00 -16.72
C LEU A 196 -1.59 6.26 -18.02
N VAL A 197 -0.82 5.20 -18.30
CA VAL A 197 -0.89 4.41 -19.52
C VAL A 197 -0.92 2.94 -19.11
N ALA A 198 -1.78 2.17 -19.75
CA ALA A 198 -1.73 0.72 -19.66
C ALA A 198 -1.04 0.18 -20.91
N VAL A 199 -0.18 -0.82 -20.77
CA VAL A 199 0.53 -1.41 -21.90
C VAL A 199 0.23 -2.89 -21.96
N VAL A 200 -0.16 -3.36 -23.14
CA VAL A 200 -0.34 -4.77 -23.44
C VAL A 200 0.89 -5.27 -24.18
N TRP A 201 1.46 -6.37 -23.70
CA TRP A 201 2.68 -6.92 -24.24
C TRP A 201 2.65 -8.45 -24.22
N ARG A 202 3.45 -9.06 -25.09
CA ARG A 202 3.62 -10.52 -25.14
C ARG A 202 4.79 -10.95 -24.25
N ASP A 203 4.51 -11.89 -23.37
CA ASP A 203 5.49 -12.66 -22.64
C ASP A 203 5.82 -13.94 -23.43
N ASP A 204 7.03 -14.48 -23.24
CA ASP A 204 7.40 -15.77 -23.80
C ASP A 204 6.98 -16.94 -22.89
N ARG A 205 6.47 -16.63 -21.69
CA ARG A 205 6.10 -17.57 -20.64
C ARG A 205 4.59 -17.62 -20.42
N THR A 206 4.05 -18.84 -20.37
CA THR A 206 2.67 -19.09 -19.94
C THR A 206 2.52 -18.81 -18.43
N GLU A 207 1.35 -18.36 -17.96
CA GLU A 207 1.19 -18.00 -16.54
C GLU A 207 1.30 -19.22 -15.64
N SER A 208 0.63 -20.29 -16.05
CA SER A 208 0.43 -21.53 -15.31
C SER A 208 1.64 -22.48 -15.28
N SER A 209 2.63 -22.29 -16.16
CA SER A 209 3.78 -23.20 -16.21
C SER A 209 4.70 -23.04 -15.00
N GLN A 210 4.96 -24.19 -14.36
CA GLN A 210 5.87 -24.34 -13.22
C GLN A 210 7.19 -25.01 -13.62
N LEU A 211 7.46 -25.17 -14.92
CA LEU A 211 8.71 -25.77 -15.39
C LEU A 211 9.89 -24.84 -15.09
N TYR A 212 10.96 -25.40 -14.52
CA TYR A 212 12.15 -24.62 -14.20
C TYR A 212 12.81 -23.99 -15.44
N SER A 213 12.76 -24.67 -16.59
CA SER A 213 13.25 -24.13 -17.87
C SER A 213 12.59 -22.80 -18.23
N GLU A 214 11.30 -22.64 -17.91
CA GLU A 214 10.51 -21.44 -18.18
C GLU A 214 10.59 -20.42 -17.02
N SER A 215 10.84 -20.88 -15.79
CA SER A 215 11.07 -20.02 -14.61
C SER A 215 12.53 -19.55 -14.46
N CYS A 216 13.45 -19.98 -15.32
CA CYS A 216 14.86 -19.64 -15.23
C CYS A 216 15.07 -18.13 -15.47
N LYS A 217 15.63 -17.43 -14.48
CA LYS A 217 15.91 -15.99 -14.53
C LYS A 217 16.85 -15.59 -15.68
N TYR A 218 17.73 -16.52 -16.10
CA TYR A 218 18.73 -16.26 -17.14
C TYR A 218 18.19 -16.52 -18.55
N SER A 219 17.22 -17.44 -18.70
CA SER A 219 16.57 -17.72 -19.97
C SER A 219 15.47 -16.72 -20.27
N PHE A 220 14.72 -16.30 -19.24
CA PHE A 220 13.64 -15.32 -19.37
C PHE A 220 13.83 -14.21 -18.35
N PRO A 221 14.35 -13.05 -18.77
CA PRO A 221 14.68 -11.96 -17.86
C PRO A 221 13.47 -11.30 -17.19
N ALA A 222 12.29 -11.40 -17.82
CA ALA A 222 11.02 -10.91 -17.27
C ALA A 222 10.53 -11.70 -16.04
N ASN A 223 11.23 -12.78 -15.67
CA ASN A 223 10.86 -13.65 -14.56
C ASN A 223 10.93 -12.94 -13.21
N GLY A 224 9.80 -13.00 -12.49
CA GLY A 224 9.66 -12.62 -11.08
C GLY A 224 9.18 -11.18 -10.83
N GLY A 225 8.24 -11.04 -9.90
CA GLY A 225 7.66 -9.75 -9.50
C GLY A 225 6.28 -9.51 -10.13
N GLY A 226 5.67 -8.36 -9.83
CA GLY A 226 4.36 -7.98 -10.36
C GLY A 226 4.39 -7.55 -11.84
N PRO A 227 3.22 -7.25 -12.43
CA PRO A 227 3.07 -6.90 -13.85
C PRO A 227 4.00 -5.76 -14.31
N PHE A 228 4.23 -4.78 -13.44
CA PHE A 228 5.13 -3.67 -13.71
C PHE A 228 6.60 -4.10 -13.73
N THR A 229 7.05 -4.87 -12.73
CA THR A 229 8.46 -5.27 -12.64
C THR A 229 8.87 -6.22 -13.77
N SER A 230 7.94 -7.06 -14.22
CA SER A 230 8.17 -7.92 -15.39
C SER A 230 8.30 -7.12 -16.68
N LEU A 231 7.44 -6.11 -16.89
CA LEU A 231 7.57 -5.18 -18.03
C LEU A 231 8.88 -4.39 -17.97
N VAL A 232 9.23 -3.86 -16.81
CA VAL A 232 10.48 -3.10 -16.64
C VAL A 232 11.69 -3.99 -16.91
N ARG A 233 11.68 -5.25 -16.46
CA ARG A 233 12.75 -6.22 -16.77
C ARG A 233 12.79 -6.59 -18.25
N LEU A 234 11.64 -6.72 -18.91
CA LEU A 234 11.56 -6.93 -20.35
C LEU A 234 12.20 -5.79 -21.13
N LEU A 235 12.04 -4.55 -20.67
CA LEU A 235 12.71 -3.38 -21.25
C LEU A 235 14.18 -3.28 -20.85
N LEU A 236 14.55 -3.65 -19.62
CA LEU A 236 15.90 -3.44 -19.05
C LEU A 236 16.91 -4.55 -19.35
N PHE A 237 16.50 -5.79 -19.60
CA PHE A 237 17.47 -6.87 -19.84
C PHE A 237 18.00 -6.89 -21.28
N ASP A 238 19.33 -7.03 -21.37
CA ASP A 238 20.08 -7.05 -22.63
C ASP A 238 19.84 -8.33 -23.43
N ARG A 239 19.50 -8.16 -24.71
CA ARG A 239 20.06 -9.04 -25.74
C ARG A 239 21.47 -8.52 -26.06
N PRO A 240 22.49 -9.40 -26.15
CA PRO A 240 23.89 -8.99 -26.22
C PRO A 240 24.28 -8.22 -27.51
N ASP A 241 23.43 -8.19 -28.54
CA ASP A 241 23.81 -7.74 -29.89
C ASP A 241 23.15 -6.40 -30.33
N GLU A 242 22.43 -5.69 -29.46
CA GLU A 242 21.66 -4.48 -29.83
C GLU A 242 22.06 -3.23 -29.01
N HIS A 243 22.37 -2.11 -29.67
CA HIS A 243 22.78 -0.86 -29.02
C HIS A 243 21.67 0.22 -29.01
N GLY A 244 21.50 0.90 -27.87
CA GLY A 244 20.82 2.21 -27.78
C GLY A 244 19.32 2.22 -28.07
N PHE A 245 18.86 3.15 -28.93
CA PHE A 245 17.45 3.33 -29.29
C PHE A 245 16.91 2.28 -30.26
N GLN A 246 17.79 1.66 -31.08
CA GLN A 246 17.42 0.57 -32.00
C GLN A 246 16.86 -0.65 -31.23
N ARG A 247 17.36 -0.87 -30.02
CA ARG A 247 16.85 -1.87 -29.09
C ARG A 247 15.39 -1.60 -28.70
N LEU A 248 15.07 -0.35 -28.37
CA LEU A 248 13.73 0.01 -27.93
C LEU A 248 12.74 -0.10 -29.08
N SER A 249 13.11 0.28 -30.31
CA SER A 249 12.24 0.09 -31.48
C SER A 249 11.94 -1.38 -31.72
N ASN A 250 12.94 -2.26 -31.69
CA ASN A 250 12.74 -3.69 -31.91
C ASN A 250 11.85 -4.33 -30.83
N ILE A 251 12.05 -3.97 -29.55
CA ILE A 251 11.20 -4.48 -28.46
C ILE A 251 9.77 -3.95 -28.59
N VAL A 252 9.61 -2.67 -28.93
CA VAL A 252 8.29 -2.06 -29.11
C VAL A 252 7.55 -2.71 -30.28
N GLU A 253 8.22 -2.97 -31.40
CA GLU A 253 7.64 -3.60 -32.58
C GLU A 253 7.33 -5.09 -32.36
N ASP A 254 8.24 -5.84 -31.75
CA ASP A 254 8.10 -7.30 -31.62
C ASP A 254 7.27 -7.75 -30.41
N ARG A 255 7.20 -6.94 -29.34
CA ARG A 255 6.63 -7.37 -28.06
C ARG A 255 5.48 -6.52 -27.54
N LEU A 256 5.44 -5.23 -27.85
CA LEU A 256 4.29 -4.41 -27.47
C LEU A 256 3.16 -4.66 -28.46
N LEU A 257 2.00 -5.03 -27.92
CA LEU A 257 0.84 -5.40 -28.71
C LEU A 257 -0.17 -4.25 -28.78
N ASP A 258 -0.33 -3.51 -27.68
CA ASP A 258 -1.27 -2.40 -27.57
C ASP A 258 -0.91 -1.41 -26.45
N CYS A 259 -1.43 -0.18 -26.54
CA CYS A 259 -1.31 0.87 -25.55
C CYS A 259 -2.68 1.47 -25.24
N GLY A 260 -2.98 1.54 -23.94
CA GLY A 260 -4.19 2.09 -23.38
C GLY A 260 -3.93 3.48 -22.80
N PHE A 261 -4.62 4.49 -23.33
CA PHE A 261 -4.55 5.87 -22.83
C PHE A 261 -5.90 6.56 -23.01
N MET A 262 -6.32 7.34 -22.00
CA MET A 262 -7.62 8.04 -21.96
C MET A 262 -8.83 7.10 -22.15
N GLY A 263 -8.80 5.92 -21.52
CA GLY A 263 -9.92 4.97 -21.53
C GLY A 263 -10.12 4.23 -22.85
N ARG A 264 -9.17 4.30 -23.79
CA ARG A 264 -9.23 3.58 -25.07
C ARG A 264 -7.94 2.81 -25.33
N TRP A 265 -8.07 1.70 -26.07
CA TRP A 265 -6.98 0.86 -26.55
C TRP A 265 -6.67 1.24 -27.99
N TRP A 266 -5.55 1.92 -28.21
CA TRP A 266 -5.31 2.66 -29.45
C TRP A 266 -5.01 1.76 -30.64
N MET A 267 -4.21 0.71 -30.48
CA MET A 267 -3.86 -0.17 -31.59
C MET A 267 -5.02 -1.08 -31.96
N LEU A 268 -5.74 -1.62 -30.97
CA LEU A 268 -6.95 -2.41 -31.21
C LEU A 268 -8.02 -1.57 -31.91
N ASP A 269 -8.34 -0.38 -31.40
CA ASP A 269 -9.34 0.54 -31.99
C ASP A 269 -8.96 0.96 -33.41
N ASN A 270 -7.69 1.26 -33.65
CA ASN A 270 -7.21 1.61 -34.98
C ASN A 270 -7.28 0.42 -35.96
N SER A 271 -6.96 -0.80 -35.50
CA SER A 271 -7.10 -2.01 -36.33
C SER A 271 -8.55 -2.33 -36.68
N MET A 272 -9.49 -1.93 -35.82
CA MET A 272 -10.92 -2.21 -35.94
C MET A 272 -11.69 -1.09 -36.65
N ARG A 273 -11.03 -0.02 -37.13
CA ARG A 273 -11.74 1.12 -37.75
C ARG A 273 -12.45 0.76 -39.05
N ASP A 274 -11.80 -0.04 -39.90
CA ASP A 274 -12.28 -0.43 -41.23
C ASP A 274 -12.28 -1.98 -41.34
N TYR A 275 -12.85 -2.65 -40.34
CA TYR A 275 -12.85 -4.12 -40.26
C TYR A 275 -13.85 -4.79 -41.23
N ASP A 276 -14.85 -4.04 -41.67
CA ASP A 276 -15.93 -4.44 -42.59
C ASP A 276 -15.66 -4.08 -44.06
N ILE A 277 -14.47 -3.55 -44.36
CA ILE A 277 -14.04 -3.16 -45.70
C ILE A 277 -12.90 -4.10 -46.13
N ASN A 278 -13.12 -4.91 -47.17
CA ASN A 278 -12.09 -5.80 -47.70
C ASN A 278 -11.31 -5.15 -48.88
N PRO A 279 -10.08 -4.66 -48.67
CA PRO A 279 -9.30 -3.98 -49.72
C PRO A 279 -9.03 -4.85 -50.97
N ASP A 280 -9.09 -6.18 -50.84
CA ASP A 280 -8.83 -7.11 -51.93
C ASP A 280 -9.93 -7.08 -53.00
N GLU A 281 -11.15 -6.65 -52.65
CA GLU A 281 -12.27 -6.52 -53.58
C GLU A 281 -11.97 -5.51 -54.70
N TRP A 282 -11.47 -4.34 -54.34
CA TRP A 282 -11.19 -3.25 -55.29
C TRP A 282 -9.88 -3.45 -56.05
N THR A 283 -8.90 -4.11 -55.44
CA THR A 283 -7.64 -4.46 -56.12
C THR A 283 -7.90 -5.40 -57.29
N SER A 284 -8.77 -6.39 -57.09
CA SER A 284 -9.15 -7.37 -58.12
C SER A 284 -9.91 -6.72 -59.29
N GLN A 285 -10.79 -5.75 -59.03
CA GLN A 285 -11.57 -5.07 -60.07
C GLN A 285 -10.71 -4.15 -60.97
N SER A 286 -9.64 -3.56 -60.43
CA SER A 286 -8.72 -2.71 -61.20
C SER A 286 -7.95 -3.49 -62.28
N ILE A 287 -7.75 -4.79 -62.10
CA ILE A 287 -7.03 -5.68 -63.02
C ILE A 287 -7.94 -6.13 -64.18
N VAL A 288 -9.26 -6.18 -63.97
CA VAL A 288 -10.25 -6.73 -64.92
C VAL A 288 -10.89 -5.65 -65.80
N SER A 289 -10.51 -4.38 -65.64
CA SER A 289 -10.99 -3.29 -66.50
C SER A 289 -10.09 -3.17 -67.74
N PRO A 290 -10.46 -3.71 -68.94
CA PRO A 290 -9.72 -3.40 -70.14
C PRO A 290 -10.00 -1.93 -70.50
N SER A 291 -8.91 -1.21 -70.82
CA SER A 291 -8.93 0.12 -71.44
C SER A 291 -9.76 0.17 -72.71
#